data_AF-A0A7S0MEZ5-F1
#
_entry.id   AF-A0A7S0MEZ5-F1
#
_cell.length_a   1.000
_cell.length_b   1.000
_cell.length_c   1.000
_cell.angle_alpha   90.00
_cell.angle_beta   90.00
_cell.angle_gamma   90.00
#
_symmetry.space_group_name_H-M   'P 1'
#
loop_
_entity.id
_entity.type
_entity.pdbx_description
1 polymer ?
#
loop_
_entity_poly.entity_id
_entity_poly.type
_entity_poly.pdbx_seq_one_letter_code
_entity_poly.pdbx_strand_id
1 'polypeptide(L)'
;MFAYLLPGTYRGQPPIRSETCSKQPMAHMNPVHHLPCVQTKQMCHAKVCVPTIYTVLKSKLYLTQISANSNCSVEQRIFRVDPFQHFESISDVFGPENISDLCRFVEALDSEIKSCCDNIGLLCLAGMGKKQLTSAVLLIGAYLLLMLKQTPENIWDIFKRLSLEPYREGSDSSGSLSLVDCWQALAKGVELKWIQPPFVPGIWGCIDIDEYDHYASLCNGDLVQLVPGRLVSFPSPVELPPGQSFRDAGGSRRFSAAYYAEILCALGVTDVVALRGIDYDVAPFRAAGIACHRVDVPAHLPARAAADEFLRLAAAARGLV
;
A
#
# COMPACT_ATOMS: atom_id res chain seq x y z
N MET A 1 2.39 -9.45 -4.31
CA MET A 1 3.51 -8.96 -5.14
C MET A 1 3.64 -7.48 -4.85
N PHE A 2 4.70 -7.06 -4.16
CA PHE A 2 4.91 -5.66 -3.75
C PHE A 2 5.67 -4.92 -4.86
N ALA A 3 5.35 -3.64 -5.08
CA ALA A 3 5.92 -2.79 -6.11
C ALA A 3 6.30 -1.41 -5.50
N TYR A 4 7.20 -0.65 -6.13
CA TYR A 4 8.11 0.38 -5.59
C TYR A 4 8.62 1.30 -6.71
N LEU A 5 8.93 2.59 -6.52
CA LEU A 5 9.65 3.43 -7.52
C LEU A 5 10.96 3.98 -6.93
N LEU A 6 12.03 4.03 -7.74
CA LEU A 6 13.33 4.63 -7.43
C LEU A 6 13.33 6.16 -7.62
N PRO A 7 13.97 6.94 -6.73
CA PRO A 7 14.09 8.38 -6.89
C PRO A 7 15.03 8.74 -8.05
N GLY A 8 14.45 9.23 -9.15
CA GLY A 8 15.17 9.96 -10.19
C GLY A 8 15.49 11.38 -9.73
N THR A 9 16.70 11.86 -10.01
CA THR A 9 17.11 13.25 -9.70
C THR A 9 16.30 14.25 -10.52
N TYR A 10 15.15 14.69 -10.02
CA TYR A 10 14.35 15.74 -10.63
C TYR A 10 14.36 17.01 -9.76
N ARG A 11 15.04 18.05 -10.26
CA ARG A 11 14.82 19.46 -9.86
C ARG A 11 14.23 20.17 -11.08
N GLY A 12 12.90 20.22 -11.20
CA GLY A 12 12.24 20.87 -12.34
C GLY A 12 10.76 21.19 -12.14
N GLN A 13 10.45 22.34 -11.53
CA GLN A 13 9.11 22.96 -11.45
C GLN A 13 8.05 22.26 -10.58
N PRO A 14 7.21 23.04 -9.86
CA PRO A 14 6.18 22.49 -8.98
C PRO A 14 5.08 21.79 -9.80
N PRO A 15 4.49 20.69 -9.27
CA PRO A 15 3.41 20.00 -9.93
C PRO A 15 2.18 20.91 -10.07
N ILE A 16 1.56 20.86 -11.25
CA ILE A 16 0.25 21.47 -11.49
C ILE A 16 -0.72 20.82 -10.50
N ARG A 17 -1.21 21.60 -9.53
CA ARG A 17 -2.26 21.17 -8.60
C ARG A 17 -3.50 20.83 -9.41
N SER A 18 -3.79 19.54 -9.59
CA SER A 18 -5.06 19.11 -10.17
C SER A 18 -6.15 19.16 -9.10
N GLU A 19 -7.20 19.91 -9.42
CA GLU A 19 -8.43 19.97 -8.64
C GLU A 19 -9.06 18.59 -8.48
N THR A 20 -9.58 18.38 -7.28
CA THR A 20 -10.19 17.14 -6.75
C THR A 20 -11.11 16.42 -7.73
N CYS A 21 -10.79 15.16 -8.03
CA CYS A 21 -11.72 14.20 -8.65
C CYS A 21 -12.64 13.60 -7.58
N SER A 22 -13.69 14.35 -7.21
CA SER A 22 -14.97 13.92 -6.62
C SER A 22 -15.54 15.03 -5.72
N LYS A 23 -16.39 15.89 -6.27
CA LYS A 23 -17.37 16.64 -5.48
C LYS A 23 -18.74 16.39 -6.10
N GLN A 24 -19.52 15.50 -5.47
CA GLN A 24 -20.96 15.52 -5.65
C GLN A 24 -21.55 16.72 -4.89
N PRO A 25 -22.58 17.39 -5.43
CA PRO A 25 -23.09 18.65 -4.88
C PRO A 25 -23.95 18.41 -3.63
N MET A 26 -23.68 19.17 -2.55
CA MET A 26 -24.57 19.28 -1.40
C MET A 26 -25.76 20.20 -1.71
N ALA A 27 -26.98 19.70 -1.50
CA ALA A 27 -28.20 20.48 -1.51
C ALA A 27 -28.39 21.20 -0.16
N HIS A 28 -28.71 22.49 -0.22
CA HIS A 28 -29.06 23.36 0.91
C HIS A 28 -30.46 23.05 1.46
N MET A 29 -30.62 23.05 2.78
CA MET A 29 -31.72 23.71 3.51
C MET A 29 -31.48 23.71 5.04
N ASN A 30 -31.73 24.86 5.67
CA ASN A 30 -31.85 25.14 7.12
C ASN A 30 -33.24 25.83 7.32
N PRO A 31 -33.81 26.11 8.53
CA PRO A 31 -33.34 25.89 9.91
C PRO A 31 -34.42 25.43 10.97
N VAL A 32 -33.93 25.11 12.18
CA VAL A 32 -34.47 25.30 13.56
C VAL A 32 -35.92 24.87 13.93
N HIS A 33 -36.04 24.00 14.96
CA HIS A 33 -37.04 24.12 16.05
C HIS A 33 -36.60 23.38 17.34
N HIS A 34 -37.16 23.82 18.47
CA HIS A 34 -36.70 23.71 19.86
C HIS A 34 -36.90 22.34 20.58
N LEU A 35 -36.07 22.14 21.64
CA LEU A 35 -36.10 21.26 22.86
C LEU A 35 -37.49 20.81 23.39
N PRO A 36 -37.67 19.81 24.30
CA PRO A 36 -36.75 19.39 25.39
C PRO A 36 -36.76 17.88 25.81
N CYS A 37 -35.97 17.55 26.85
CA CYS A 37 -36.36 16.74 28.03
C CYS A 37 -35.37 15.63 28.44
N VAL A 38 -34.96 15.73 29.70
CA VAL A 38 -34.18 14.77 30.48
C VAL A 38 -34.96 13.47 30.64
N GLN A 39 -34.35 12.35 30.27
CA GLN A 39 -34.69 11.04 30.83
C GLN A 39 -33.42 10.32 31.25
N THR A 40 -33.28 10.18 32.56
CA THR A 40 -32.38 9.27 33.27
C THR A 40 -32.59 7.84 32.79
N LYS A 41 -31.76 7.38 31.84
CA LYS A 41 -31.63 5.95 31.54
C LYS A 41 -30.55 5.35 32.43
N GLN A 42 -31.04 4.72 33.51
CA GLN A 42 -30.58 3.45 34.07
C GLN A 42 -29.12 3.08 33.73
N MET A 43 -28.24 3.17 34.72
CA MET A 43 -26.90 2.57 34.69
C MET A 43 -27.03 1.06 34.47
N CYS A 44 -27.07 0.67 33.20
CA CYS A 44 -26.67 -0.67 32.80
C CYS A 44 -25.19 -0.78 33.20
N HIS A 45 -24.88 -1.67 34.14
CA HIS A 45 -23.51 -2.08 34.40
C HIS A 45 -22.97 -2.73 33.12
N ALA A 46 -22.51 -1.90 32.18
CA ALA A 46 -21.70 -2.36 31.08
C ALA A 46 -20.47 -2.96 31.73
N LYS A 47 -20.32 -4.29 31.65
CA LYS A 47 -19.03 -4.94 31.85
C LYS A 47 -18.04 -4.14 31.00
N VAL A 48 -17.20 -3.34 31.65
CA VAL A 48 -16.04 -2.75 31.01
C VAL A 48 -15.23 -3.95 30.57
N CYS A 49 -15.31 -4.29 29.28
CA CYS A 49 -14.53 -5.36 28.70
C CYS A 49 -13.10 -4.87 28.78
N VAL A 50 -12.35 -5.35 29.78
CA VAL A 50 -10.94 -5.01 29.91
C VAL A 50 -10.29 -5.54 28.63
N PRO A 51 -9.71 -4.67 27.79
CA PRO A 51 -9.14 -5.10 26.52
C PRO A 51 -8.05 -6.14 26.79
N THR A 52 -7.96 -7.18 25.97
CA THR A 52 -6.84 -8.12 26.07
C THR A 52 -5.58 -7.43 25.55
N ILE A 53 -4.62 -7.21 26.45
CA ILE A 53 -3.35 -6.55 26.14
C ILE A 53 -2.29 -7.62 25.90
N TYR A 54 -1.71 -7.61 24.70
CA TYR A 54 -0.61 -8.47 24.28
C TYR A 54 0.72 -7.71 24.36
N THR A 55 1.73 -8.29 25.01
CA THR A 55 3.05 -7.67 25.07
C THR A 55 3.81 -7.93 23.78
N VAL A 56 4.26 -6.88 23.09
CA VAL A 56 5.09 -6.98 21.88
C VAL A 56 6.55 -6.73 22.23
N LEU A 57 6.84 -5.57 22.83
CA LEU A 57 8.14 -5.23 23.38
C LEU A 57 7.97 -4.94 24.86
N LYS A 58 8.63 -5.75 25.70
CA LYS A 58 8.52 -5.63 27.15
C LYS A 58 8.76 -4.19 27.59
N SER A 59 7.80 -3.63 28.32
CA SER A 59 7.85 -2.26 28.86
C SER A 59 7.89 -1.13 27.82
N LYS A 60 7.66 -1.42 26.52
CA LYS A 60 7.74 -0.41 25.45
C LYS A 60 6.56 -0.42 24.49
N LEU A 61 6.08 -1.59 24.09
CA LEU A 61 5.03 -1.72 23.10
C LEU A 61 4.07 -2.85 23.44
N TYR A 62 2.79 -2.54 23.47
CA TYR A 62 1.71 -3.47 23.72
C TYR A 62 0.66 -3.35 22.62
N LEU A 63 -0.05 -4.43 22.32
CA LEU A 63 -1.10 -4.50 21.32
C LEU A 63 -2.43 -4.83 22.01
N THR A 64 -3.49 -4.09 21.68
CA THR A 64 -4.84 -4.41 22.15
C THR A 64 -5.90 -4.12 21.09
N GLN A 65 -7.00 -4.86 21.11
CA GLN A 65 -8.20 -4.57 20.32
C GLN A 65 -9.27 -3.94 21.20
N ILE A 66 -9.90 -2.89 20.68
CA ILE A 66 -11.00 -2.19 21.36
C ILE A 66 -12.16 -1.99 20.38
N SER A 67 -13.39 -1.88 20.89
CA SER A 67 -14.52 -1.50 20.03
C SER A 67 -14.43 -0.02 19.68
N ALA A 68 -14.88 0.37 18.48
CA ALA A 68 -14.79 1.76 18.00
C ALA A 68 -15.41 2.79 18.97
N ASN A 69 -16.42 2.38 19.75
CA ASN A 69 -17.13 3.23 20.71
C ASN A 69 -16.57 3.15 22.14
N SER A 70 -15.49 2.40 22.36
CA SER A 70 -14.89 2.28 23.69
C SER A 70 -13.82 3.34 23.92
N ASN A 71 -14.01 4.11 24.99
CA ASN A 71 -12.96 4.99 25.49
C ASN A 71 -11.92 4.12 26.21
N CYS A 72 -10.70 4.12 25.68
CA CYS A 72 -9.58 3.45 26.31
C CYS A 72 -9.03 4.40 27.39
N SER A 73 -9.38 4.16 28.66
CA SER A 73 -9.00 4.98 29.81
C SER A 73 -7.67 4.55 30.43
N VAL A 74 -6.71 4.12 29.61
CA VAL A 74 -5.41 3.66 30.10
C VAL A 74 -4.51 4.89 30.26
N GLU A 75 -3.81 5.03 31.39
CA GLU A 75 -2.83 6.11 31.67
C GLU A 75 -1.61 6.11 30.72
N GLN A 76 -1.62 5.26 29.69
CA GLN A 76 -0.55 5.06 28.72
C GLN A 76 -0.77 5.92 27.47
N ARG A 77 0.32 6.24 26.76
CA ARG A 77 0.21 6.84 25.42
C ARG A 77 -0.40 5.83 24.45
N ILE A 78 -1.46 6.24 23.76
CA ILE A 78 -2.22 5.40 22.83
C ILE A 78 -1.87 5.77 21.40
N PHE A 79 -1.33 4.81 20.66
CA PHE A 79 -1.28 4.87 19.20
C PHE A 79 -2.49 4.12 18.65
N ARG A 80 -3.34 4.80 17.87
CA ARG A 80 -4.46 4.12 17.22
C ARG A 80 -4.08 3.71 15.82
N VAL A 81 -4.26 2.43 15.51
CA VAL A 81 -4.23 1.95 14.13
C VAL A 81 -5.67 1.79 13.68
N ASP A 82 -6.04 2.55 12.67
CA ASP A 82 -7.23 2.24 11.88
C ASP A 82 -6.76 1.62 10.55
N PRO A 83 -6.84 0.29 10.41
CA PRO A 83 -6.37 -0.40 9.21
C PRO A 83 -7.20 -0.08 7.96
N PHE A 84 -8.26 0.74 8.06
CA PHE A 84 -9.06 1.19 6.91
C PHE A 84 -8.92 2.68 6.61
N GLN A 85 -8.05 3.42 7.29
CA GLN A 85 -7.94 4.87 7.09
C GLN A 85 -7.55 5.25 5.65
N HIS A 86 -6.95 4.31 4.89
CA HIS A 86 -6.48 4.53 3.52
C HIS A 86 -7.08 3.56 2.48
N PHE A 87 -7.92 2.60 2.89
CA PHE A 87 -8.65 1.74 1.95
C PHE A 87 -9.96 2.41 1.53
N GLU A 88 -9.93 3.16 0.43
CA GLU A 88 -11.14 3.36 -0.38
C GLU A 88 -11.48 2.02 -1.05
N SER A 89 -12.02 1.06 -0.29
CA SER A 89 -12.22 -0.28 -0.83
C SER A 89 -13.44 -0.33 -1.75
N ILE A 90 -13.18 -0.51 -3.05
CA ILE A 90 -14.17 -0.90 -4.08
C ILE A 90 -14.39 -2.43 -4.06
N SER A 91 -13.85 -3.19 -3.08
CA SER A 91 -14.06 -4.66 -2.99
C SER A 91 -13.98 -5.25 -1.58
N ASP A 92 -14.56 -6.42 -1.34
CA ASP A 92 -14.48 -7.17 -0.06
C ASP A 92 -13.10 -7.83 0.19
N VAL A 93 -12.09 -7.53 -0.64
CA VAL A 93 -10.80 -8.21 -0.65
C VAL A 93 -9.90 -7.67 0.47
N PHE A 94 -9.52 -8.58 1.37
CA PHE A 94 -8.57 -8.32 2.45
C PHE A 94 -7.16 -8.71 1.98
N GLY A 95 -6.25 -7.74 1.94
CA GLY A 95 -4.87 -7.95 1.48
C GLY A 95 -3.85 -7.39 2.48
N PRO A 96 -2.57 -7.73 2.32
CA PRO A 96 -1.50 -7.05 3.05
C PRO A 96 -1.49 -5.57 2.69
N GLU A 97 -1.10 -4.74 3.66
CA GLU A 97 -0.96 -3.30 3.47
C GLU A 97 0.04 -3.01 2.34
N ASN A 98 -0.22 -1.96 1.55
CA ASN A 98 0.74 -1.52 0.55
C ASN A 98 2.01 -0.97 1.24
N ILE A 99 3.10 -0.82 0.48
CA ILE A 99 4.36 -0.40 1.09
C ILE A 99 4.31 1.01 1.67
N SER A 100 3.58 1.92 1.05
CA SER A 100 3.47 3.31 1.48
C SER A 100 2.91 3.39 2.90
N ASP A 101 1.79 2.72 3.13
CA ASP A 101 1.14 2.62 4.43
C ASP A 101 2.02 1.93 5.46
N LEU A 102 2.70 0.85 5.04
CA LEU A 102 3.67 0.14 5.88
C LEU A 102 4.79 1.08 6.33
N CYS A 103 5.45 1.79 5.41
CA CYS A 103 6.56 2.67 5.73
C CYS A 103 6.12 3.83 6.63
N ARG A 104 4.99 4.50 6.31
CA ARG A 104 4.45 5.59 7.14
C ARG A 104 4.08 5.13 8.54
N PHE A 105 3.49 3.95 8.66
CA PHE A 105 3.22 3.36 9.97
C PHE A 105 4.51 3.16 10.76
N VAL A 106 5.55 2.59 10.14
CA VAL A 106 6.82 2.33 10.80
C VAL A 106 7.50 3.64 11.24
N GLU A 107 7.50 4.69 10.40
CA GLU A 107 8.00 6.02 10.77
C GLU A 107 7.24 6.61 11.95
N ALA A 108 5.90 6.59 11.89
CA ALA A 108 5.05 7.14 12.93
C ALA A 108 5.27 6.43 14.27
N LEU A 109 5.31 5.09 14.25
CA LEU A 109 5.55 4.29 15.44
C LEU A 109 6.97 4.51 16.01
N ASP A 110 7.98 4.60 15.15
CA ASP A 110 9.36 4.83 15.57
C ASP A 110 9.55 6.21 16.22
N SER A 111 8.95 7.25 15.63
CA SER A 111 8.93 8.60 16.18
C SER A 111 8.29 8.63 17.57
N GLU A 112 7.13 7.99 17.72
CA GLU A 112 6.43 7.90 19.00
C GLU A 112 7.26 7.17 20.06
N ILE A 113 7.83 6.00 19.73
CA ILE A 113 8.67 5.22 20.65
C ILE A 113 9.90 6.02 21.09
N LYS A 114 10.56 6.75 20.17
CA LYS A 114 11.74 7.58 20.48
C LYS A 114 11.39 8.81 21.32
N SER A 115 10.21 9.38 21.15
CA SER A 115 9.75 10.54 21.92
C SER A 115 9.37 10.20 23.37
N CYS A 116 9.19 8.92 23.69
CA CYS A 116 8.75 8.48 25.02
C CYS A 116 9.92 8.34 25.99
N CYS A 117 10.00 9.25 26.96
CA CYS A 117 11.06 9.29 27.98
C CYS A 117 10.98 8.14 29.01
N ASP A 118 9.76 7.67 29.36
CA ASP A 118 9.53 6.95 30.64
C ASP A 118 8.70 5.64 30.56
N ASN A 119 8.85 4.86 29.48
CA ASN A 119 8.30 3.49 29.30
C ASN A 119 6.79 3.39 28.95
N ILE A 120 6.52 2.43 28.07
CA ILE A 120 5.22 1.87 27.67
C ILE A 120 4.33 2.74 26.75
N GLY A 121 4.39 2.47 25.45
CA GLY A 121 3.34 2.81 24.48
C GLY A 121 2.34 1.66 24.30
N LEU A 122 1.05 1.98 24.25
CA LEU A 122 -0.03 1.04 23.92
C LEU A 122 -0.55 1.29 22.51
N LEU A 123 -0.46 0.27 21.66
CA LEU A 123 -1.04 0.24 20.34
C LEU A 123 -2.48 -0.29 20.42
N CYS A 124 -3.45 0.57 20.13
CA CYS A 124 -4.87 0.27 20.14
C CYS A 124 -5.39 0.10 18.72
N LEU A 125 -5.97 -1.05 18.42
CA LEU A 125 -6.70 -1.29 17.18
C LEU A 125 -8.17 -0.94 17.39
N ALA A 126 -8.69 -0.05 16.54
CA ALA A 126 -10.12 0.16 16.46
C ALA A 126 -10.76 -0.99 15.66
N GLY A 127 -11.48 -1.89 16.34
CA GLY A 127 -12.17 -3.02 15.72
C GLY A 127 -11.75 -4.39 16.28
N MET A 128 -12.74 -5.26 16.45
CA MET A 128 -12.58 -6.59 17.07
C MET A 128 -12.40 -7.74 16.06
N GLY A 129 -12.25 -7.45 14.77
CA GLY A 129 -12.17 -8.48 13.73
C GLY A 129 -10.75 -9.01 13.50
N LYS A 130 -10.67 -10.24 12.98
CA LYS A 130 -9.40 -10.92 12.70
C LYS A 130 -8.60 -10.26 11.58
N LYS A 131 -9.29 -9.72 10.57
CA LYS A 131 -8.67 -8.97 9.46
C LYS A 131 -7.88 -7.76 9.97
N GLN A 132 -8.51 -6.96 10.82
CA GLN A 132 -7.90 -5.78 11.45
C GLN A 132 -6.70 -6.16 12.32
N LEU A 133 -6.84 -7.25 13.09
CA LEU A 133 -5.74 -7.78 13.88
C LEU A 133 -4.58 -8.26 13.01
N THR A 134 -4.84 -8.97 11.91
CA THR A 134 -3.81 -9.40 10.95
C THR A 134 -3.08 -8.19 10.35
N SER A 135 -3.78 -7.17 9.86
CA SER A 135 -3.15 -5.94 9.31
C SER A 135 -2.24 -5.28 10.34
N ALA A 136 -2.72 -5.11 11.57
CA ALA A 136 -1.91 -4.53 12.63
C ALA A 136 -0.66 -5.36 12.95
N VAL A 137 -0.81 -6.68 13.03
CA VAL A 137 0.33 -7.58 13.28
C VAL A 137 1.35 -7.46 12.15
N LEU A 138 0.91 -7.41 10.88
CA LEU A 138 1.81 -7.18 9.73
C LEU A 138 2.65 -5.92 9.93
N LEU A 139 2.00 -4.80 10.23
CA LEU A 139 2.61 -3.48 10.39
C LEU A 139 3.58 -3.42 11.59
N ILE A 140 3.20 -3.99 12.73
CA ILE A 140 4.08 -4.09 13.91
C ILE A 140 5.27 -4.98 13.61
N GLY A 141 5.05 -6.12 12.96
CA GLY A 141 6.13 -7.02 12.56
C GLY A 141 7.11 -6.34 11.59
N ALA A 142 6.61 -5.52 10.66
CA ALA A 142 7.46 -4.72 9.79
C ALA A 142 8.34 -3.73 10.59
N TYR A 143 7.79 -3.07 11.61
CA TYR A 143 8.58 -2.24 12.54
C TYR A 143 9.67 -3.05 13.25
N LEU A 144 9.33 -4.21 13.82
CA LEU A 144 10.30 -5.08 14.50
C LEU A 144 11.42 -5.56 13.57
N LEU A 145 11.10 -5.84 12.31
CA LEU A 145 12.06 -6.27 11.29
C LEU A 145 12.96 -5.11 10.86
N LEU A 146 12.37 -4.00 10.42
CA LEU A 146 13.08 -2.88 9.80
C LEU A 146 13.88 -2.07 10.84
N MET A 147 13.26 -1.76 11.98
CA MET A 147 13.86 -0.88 13.00
C MET A 147 14.67 -1.66 14.03
N LEU A 148 14.21 -2.86 14.42
CA LEU A 148 14.83 -3.66 15.49
C LEU A 148 15.57 -4.91 14.98
N LYS A 149 15.68 -5.08 13.65
CA LYS A 149 16.44 -6.16 12.99
C LYS A 149 16.02 -7.56 13.44
N GLN A 150 14.75 -7.75 13.80
CA GLN A 150 14.21 -9.08 14.12
C GLN A 150 14.03 -9.92 12.86
N THR A 151 14.19 -11.24 13.00
CA THR A 151 13.88 -12.18 11.92
C THR A 151 12.37 -12.45 11.84
N PRO A 152 11.84 -12.82 10.67
CA PRO A 152 10.43 -13.21 10.52
C PRO A 152 9.98 -14.28 11.54
N GLU A 153 10.84 -15.24 11.85
CA GLU A 153 10.56 -16.33 12.79
C GLU A 153 10.42 -15.81 14.22
N ASN A 154 11.32 -14.92 14.66
CA ASN A 154 11.24 -14.30 15.99
C ASN A 154 9.99 -13.45 16.13
N ILE A 155 9.61 -12.74 15.06
CA ILE A 155 8.38 -11.93 15.03
C ILE A 155 7.16 -12.84 15.13
N TRP A 156 7.13 -13.93 14.36
CA TRP A 156 6.03 -14.90 14.41
C TRP A 156 5.87 -15.51 15.80
N ASP A 157 6.95 -15.81 16.51
CA ASP A 157 6.91 -16.37 17.86
C ASP A 157 6.17 -15.47 18.87
N ILE A 158 6.17 -14.15 18.66
CA ILE A 158 5.41 -13.18 19.46
C ILE A 158 3.90 -13.33 19.21
N PHE A 159 3.50 -13.54 17.95
CA PHE A 159 2.11 -13.44 17.51
C PHE A 159 1.40 -14.77 17.24
N LYS A 160 2.12 -15.91 17.21
CA LYS A 160 1.59 -17.24 16.84
C LYS A 160 0.40 -17.75 17.68
N ARG A 161 0.14 -17.13 18.83
CA ARG A 161 -1.01 -17.45 19.70
C ARG A 161 -2.28 -16.66 19.37
N LEU A 162 -2.18 -15.64 18.51
CA LEU A 162 -3.30 -14.84 18.06
C LEU A 162 -4.12 -15.59 17.02
N SER A 163 -5.44 -15.38 17.03
CA SER A 163 -6.32 -15.91 15.97
C SER A 163 -6.40 -14.90 14.83
N LEU A 164 -5.62 -15.15 13.78
CA LEU A 164 -5.43 -14.25 12.64
C LEU A 164 -6.14 -14.79 11.38
N GLU A 165 -6.62 -13.89 10.52
CA GLU A 165 -7.15 -14.23 9.21
C GLU A 165 -6.00 -14.22 8.19
N PRO A 166 -5.73 -15.31 7.44
CA PRO A 166 -4.74 -15.29 6.37
C PRO A 166 -5.22 -14.48 5.16
N TYR A 167 -4.29 -14.00 4.35
CA TYR A 167 -4.62 -13.35 3.07
C TYR A 167 -4.99 -14.43 2.04
N ARG A 168 -6.10 -14.24 1.32
CA ARG A 168 -6.57 -15.18 0.30
C ARG A 168 -6.95 -14.43 -0.97
N GLU A 169 -6.50 -14.95 -2.11
CA GLU A 169 -6.99 -14.51 -3.42
C GLU A 169 -8.25 -15.31 -3.77
N GLY A 170 -9.41 -14.66 -3.75
CA GLY A 170 -10.69 -15.28 -4.10
C GLY A 170 -11.22 -16.31 -3.08
N SER A 171 -12.23 -17.07 -3.50
CA SER A 171 -12.90 -18.09 -2.66
C SER A 171 -12.14 -19.42 -2.58
N ASP A 172 -11.20 -19.67 -3.51
CA ASP A 172 -10.44 -20.92 -3.58
C ASP A 172 -9.20 -20.85 -2.69
N SER A 173 -9.00 -21.88 -1.87
CA SER A 173 -7.94 -21.96 -0.85
C SER A 173 -6.53 -22.24 -1.41
N SER A 174 -6.36 -22.25 -2.73
CA SER A 174 -5.14 -22.71 -3.42
C SER A 174 -3.98 -21.71 -3.43
N GLY A 175 -4.15 -20.51 -2.86
CA GLY A 175 -3.12 -19.46 -2.82
C GLY A 175 -3.24 -18.55 -1.61
N SER A 176 -3.08 -19.10 -0.39
CA SER A 176 -3.03 -18.26 0.82
C SER A 176 -1.64 -17.69 1.06
N LEU A 177 -1.55 -16.38 1.32
CA LEU A 177 -0.32 -15.70 1.73
C LEU A 177 -0.35 -15.50 3.26
N SER A 178 0.72 -15.90 3.95
CA SER A 178 0.85 -15.73 5.40
C SER A 178 1.60 -14.45 5.78
N LEU A 179 1.50 -14.05 7.05
CA LEU A 179 2.30 -12.94 7.61
C LEU A 179 3.80 -13.21 7.54
N VAL A 180 4.20 -14.48 7.75
CA VAL A 180 5.61 -14.88 7.68
C VAL A 180 6.13 -14.70 6.25
N ASP A 181 5.35 -15.07 5.24
CA ASP A 181 5.71 -14.85 3.82
C ASP A 181 5.91 -13.36 3.53
N CYS A 182 5.01 -12.49 4.05
CA CYS A 182 5.15 -11.04 3.91
C CYS A 182 6.43 -10.51 4.57
N TRP A 183 6.76 -10.94 5.79
CA TRP A 183 7.99 -10.51 6.46
C TRP A 183 9.26 -11.11 5.82
N GLN A 184 9.19 -12.31 5.25
CA GLN A 184 10.29 -12.88 4.47
C GLN A 184 10.53 -12.10 3.18
N ALA A 185 9.47 -11.69 2.48
CA ALA A 185 9.59 -10.79 1.34
C ALA A 185 10.22 -9.45 1.74
N LEU A 186 9.79 -8.88 2.88
CA LEU A 186 10.38 -7.65 3.42
C LEU A 186 11.85 -7.82 3.79
N ALA A 187 12.21 -8.93 4.47
CA ALA A 187 13.60 -9.27 4.80
C ALA A 187 14.46 -9.41 3.53
N LYS A 188 13.92 -10.01 2.48
CA LYS A 188 14.61 -10.11 1.19
C LYS A 188 14.81 -8.73 0.55
N GLY A 189 13.81 -7.86 0.65
CA GLY A 189 13.94 -6.46 0.23
C GLY A 189 15.06 -5.72 0.96
N VAL A 190 15.22 -5.95 2.28
CA VAL A 190 16.33 -5.40 3.07
C VAL A 190 17.68 -5.95 2.60
N GLU A 191 17.78 -7.27 2.36
CA GLU A 191 19.00 -7.92 1.86
C GLU A 191 19.45 -7.35 0.51
N LEU A 192 18.48 -7.12 -0.39
CA LEU A 192 18.70 -6.52 -1.71
C LEU A 192 18.86 -4.99 -1.66
N LYS A 193 18.76 -4.38 -0.48
CA LYS A 193 18.80 -2.93 -0.23
C LYS A 193 17.69 -2.15 -0.93
N TRP A 194 16.58 -2.81 -1.26
CA TRP A 194 15.40 -2.18 -1.84
C TRP A 194 14.68 -1.31 -0.82
N ILE A 195 14.64 -1.75 0.42
CA ILE A 195 14.03 -1.04 1.53
C ILE A 195 14.99 -0.99 2.71
N GLN A 196 15.15 0.18 3.31
CA GLN A 196 15.97 0.41 4.48
C GLN A 196 15.33 1.49 5.35
N PRO A 197 15.57 1.47 6.68
CA PRO A 197 15.17 2.55 7.55
C PRO A 197 15.61 3.91 7.00
N PRO A 198 14.70 4.90 7.00
CA PRO A 198 14.92 6.17 6.33
C PRO A 198 15.96 7.01 7.08
N PHE A 199 16.85 7.67 6.35
CA PHE A 199 17.65 8.77 6.90
C PHE A 199 16.85 10.08 6.90
N VAL A 200 15.98 10.25 5.92
CA VAL A 200 15.02 11.35 5.77
C VAL A 200 13.62 10.74 5.67
N PRO A 201 12.63 11.23 6.43
CA PRO A 201 11.25 10.75 6.33
C PRO A 201 10.76 10.73 4.89
N GLY A 202 10.04 9.68 4.50
CA GLY A 202 9.53 9.52 3.14
C GLY A 202 10.45 8.76 2.17
N ILE A 203 11.73 8.56 2.49
CA ILE A 203 12.69 7.87 1.59
C ILE A 203 13.25 6.61 2.26
N TRP A 204 12.77 5.45 1.81
CA TRP A 204 13.06 4.13 2.35
C TRP A 204 13.98 3.31 1.43
N GLY A 205 15.28 3.56 1.50
CA GLY A 205 16.25 2.91 0.61
C GLY A 205 16.01 3.33 -0.84
N CYS A 206 15.46 2.42 -1.65
CA CYS A 206 15.12 2.67 -3.05
C CYS A 206 13.71 3.21 -3.24
N ILE A 207 12.96 3.51 -2.17
CA ILE A 207 11.54 3.83 -2.26
C ILE A 207 11.32 5.28 -1.85
N ASP A 208 10.87 6.11 -2.77
CA ASP A 208 10.29 7.41 -2.47
C ASP A 208 8.77 7.24 -2.30
N ILE A 209 8.27 7.48 -1.08
CA ILE A 209 6.87 7.26 -0.72
C ILE A 209 5.94 8.22 -1.48
N ASP A 210 6.35 9.47 -1.67
CA ASP A 210 5.51 10.48 -2.31
C ASP A 210 5.43 10.23 -3.83
N GLU A 211 6.55 9.81 -4.44
CA GLU A 211 6.57 9.37 -5.83
C GLU A 211 5.73 8.10 -6.04
N TYR A 212 5.88 7.11 -5.14
CA TYR A 212 5.10 5.89 -5.16
C TYR A 212 3.60 6.18 -5.12
N ASP A 213 3.13 6.96 -4.15
CA ASP A 213 1.71 7.30 -4.01
C ASP A 213 1.18 8.10 -5.21
N HIS A 214 2.02 9.00 -5.73
CA HIS A 214 1.65 9.78 -6.90
C HIS A 214 1.32 8.84 -8.06
N TYR A 215 2.22 7.96 -8.46
CA TYR A 215 2.04 7.12 -9.63
C TYR A 215 1.15 5.89 -9.41
N ALA A 216 1.10 5.34 -8.20
CA ALA A 216 0.18 4.25 -7.84
C ALA A 216 -1.29 4.71 -7.83
N SER A 217 -1.55 6.02 -7.80
CA SER A 217 -2.91 6.54 -7.91
C SER A 217 -3.55 6.17 -9.25
N LEU A 218 -4.80 5.70 -9.20
CA LEU A 218 -5.65 5.50 -10.37
C LEU A 218 -5.79 6.78 -11.23
N CYS A 219 -5.64 7.96 -10.62
CA CYS A 219 -5.75 9.24 -11.29
C CYS A 219 -4.47 9.68 -12.01
N ASN A 220 -3.35 8.98 -11.79
CA ASN A 220 -2.01 9.35 -12.26
C ASN A 220 -1.25 8.19 -12.95
N GLY A 221 -1.99 7.21 -13.45
CA GLY A 221 -1.43 6.17 -14.31
C GLY A 221 -1.45 4.76 -13.75
N ASP A 222 -1.75 4.57 -12.46
CA ASP A 222 -1.76 3.25 -11.80
C ASP A 222 -0.45 2.48 -12.08
N LEU A 223 0.66 3.20 -11.96
CA LEU A 223 2.00 2.75 -12.29
C LEU A 223 2.78 2.40 -11.03
N VAL A 224 3.33 1.19 -11.00
CA VAL A 224 4.05 0.67 -9.82
C VAL A 224 5.26 -0.16 -10.25
N GLN A 225 6.45 0.11 -9.70
CA GLN A 225 7.65 -0.65 -10.08
C GLN A 225 7.88 -1.92 -9.24
N LEU A 226 7.52 -3.07 -9.80
CA LEU A 226 7.62 -4.38 -9.14
C LEU A 226 9.02 -4.70 -8.59
N VAL A 227 10.06 -4.28 -9.32
CA VAL A 227 11.46 -4.49 -8.93
C VAL A 227 12.21 -3.17 -9.07
N PRO A 228 12.76 -2.61 -7.98
CA PRO A 228 13.47 -1.34 -8.01
C PRO A 228 14.54 -1.28 -9.10
N GLY A 229 14.41 -0.29 -9.98
CA GLY A 229 15.32 -0.06 -11.10
C GLY A 229 15.29 -1.11 -12.21
N ARG A 230 14.28 -2.00 -12.22
CA ARG A 230 14.18 -3.05 -13.24
C ARG A 230 12.82 -3.23 -13.86
N LEU A 231 11.76 -3.42 -13.07
CA LEU A 231 10.46 -3.80 -13.61
C LEU A 231 9.39 -2.81 -13.18
N VAL A 232 8.65 -2.25 -14.14
CA VAL A 232 7.49 -1.39 -13.93
C VAL A 232 6.23 -2.01 -14.51
N SER A 233 5.13 -1.90 -13.78
CA SER A 233 3.80 -2.36 -14.22
C SER A 233 2.86 -1.17 -14.31
N PHE A 234 2.04 -1.15 -15.34
CA PHE A 234 0.99 -0.16 -15.55
C PHE A 234 -0.13 -0.79 -16.41
N PRO A 235 -1.37 -0.25 -16.35
CA PRO A 235 -2.47 -0.71 -17.19
C PRO A 235 -2.20 -0.54 -18.68
N SER A 236 -2.82 -1.36 -19.51
CA SER A 236 -2.76 -1.18 -20.97
C SER A 236 -3.28 0.20 -21.36
N PRO A 237 -2.51 0.97 -22.16
CA PRO A 237 -2.97 2.24 -22.71
C PRO A 237 -4.25 2.06 -23.52
N VAL A 238 -5.03 3.13 -23.64
CA VAL A 238 -6.22 3.18 -24.48
C VAL A 238 -6.03 4.14 -25.65
N GLU A 239 -6.65 3.80 -26.78
CA GLU A 239 -6.78 4.72 -27.91
C GLU A 239 -7.75 5.86 -27.53
N LEU A 240 -7.28 7.10 -27.71
CA LEU A 240 -7.98 8.33 -27.35
C LEU A 240 -7.92 9.31 -28.52
N PRO A 241 -8.89 10.24 -28.63
CA PRO A 241 -8.82 11.34 -29.58
C PRO A 241 -7.48 12.09 -29.52
N PRO A 242 -6.95 12.57 -30.67
CA PRO A 242 -5.70 13.31 -30.71
C PRO A 242 -5.68 14.48 -29.72
N GLY A 243 -4.59 14.61 -28.96
CA GLY A 243 -4.42 15.65 -27.95
C GLY A 243 -5.03 15.35 -26.57
N GLN A 244 -5.69 14.20 -26.40
CA GLN A 244 -6.24 13.76 -25.12
C GLN A 244 -5.31 12.76 -24.41
N SER A 245 -4.87 13.09 -23.20
CA SER A 245 -3.99 12.22 -22.40
C SER A 245 -4.74 11.18 -21.57
N PHE A 246 -5.99 11.45 -21.21
CA PHE A 246 -6.81 10.55 -20.39
C PHE A 246 -8.31 10.67 -20.68
N ARG A 247 -9.06 9.63 -20.31
CA ARG A 247 -10.53 9.67 -20.21
C ARG A 247 -10.99 8.99 -18.92
N ASP A 248 -12.07 9.48 -18.35
CA ASP A 248 -12.74 8.83 -17.22
C ASP A 248 -13.86 7.93 -17.74
N ALA A 249 -13.82 6.64 -17.41
CA ALA A 249 -14.82 5.66 -17.86
C ALA A 249 -15.05 4.59 -16.79
N GLY A 250 -16.32 4.40 -16.39
CA GLY A 250 -16.70 3.33 -15.44
C GLY A 250 -16.08 3.48 -14.05
N GLY A 251 -15.86 4.71 -13.58
CA GLY A 251 -15.27 5.00 -12.27
C GLY A 251 -13.74 4.90 -12.23
N SER A 252 -13.07 4.75 -13.37
CA SER A 252 -11.61 4.70 -13.47
C SER A 252 -11.10 5.57 -14.61
N ARG A 253 -9.95 6.22 -14.40
CA ARG A 253 -9.24 7.00 -15.41
C ARG A 253 -8.35 6.08 -16.23
N ARG A 254 -8.39 6.23 -17.56
CA ARG A 254 -7.55 5.49 -18.51
C ARG A 254 -6.72 6.45 -19.34
N PHE A 255 -5.49 6.07 -19.65
CA PHE A 255 -4.49 6.95 -20.24
C PHE A 255 -4.05 6.50 -21.64
N SER A 256 -3.61 7.45 -22.47
CA SER A 256 -3.04 7.15 -23.78
C SER A 256 -1.61 6.67 -23.69
N ALA A 257 -1.11 6.05 -24.76
CA ALA A 257 0.29 5.64 -24.86
C ALA A 257 1.25 6.86 -24.77
N ALA A 258 0.83 8.02 -25.25
CA ALA A 258 1.63 9.26 -25.16
C ALA A 258 1.83 9.72 -23.72
N TYR A 259 0.79 9.62 -22.87
CA TYR A 259 0.90 9.92 -21.44
C TYR A 259 1.93 9.01 -20.76
N TYR A 260 1.85 7.70 -20.99
CA TYR A 260 2.82 6.77 -20.41
C TYR A 260 4.22 6.98 -21.00
N ALA A 261 4.37 7.26 -22.29
CA ALA A 261 5.67 7.43 -22.92
C ALA A 261 6.51 8.54 -22.27
N GLU A 262 5.87 9.65 -21.86
CA GLU A 262 6.53 10.74 -21.14
C GLU A 262 7.07 10.29 -19.79
N ILE A 263 6.22 9.63 -18.99
CA ILE A 263 6.58 9.15 -17.64
C ILE A 263 7.65 8.06 -17.72
N LEU A 264 7.46 7.06 -18.58
CA LEU A 264 8.37 5.93 -18.73
C LEU A 264 9.75 6.38 -19.22
N CYS A 265 9.80 7.36 -20.13
CA CYS A 265 11.07 7.96 -20.57
C CYS A 265 11.80 8.64 -19.40
N ALA A 266 11.08 9.42 -18.58
CA ALA A 266 11.64 10.07 -17.40
C ALA A 266 12.16 9.07 -16.36
N LEU A 267 11.48 7.92 -16.21
CA LEU A 267 11.90 6.81 -15.33
C LEU A 267 13.08 5.99 -15.89
N GLY A 268 13.53 6.25 -17.13
CA GLY A 268 14.62 5.50 -17.76
C GLY A 268 14.21 4.11 -18.27
N VAL A 269 12.94 3.94 -18.61
CA VAL A 269 12.43 2.72 -19.26
C VAL A 269 12.94 2.68 -20.70
N THR A 270 13.48 1.53 -21.11
CA THR A 270 14.00 1.32 -22.46
C THR A 270 13.14 0.38 -23.27
N ASP A 271 12.33 -0.45 -22.61
CA ASP A 271 11.55 -1.51 -23.23
C ASP A 271 10.17 -1.57 -22.57
N VAL A 272 9.12 -1.80 -23.34
CA VAL A 272 7.76 -2.07 -22.85
C VAL A 272 7.34 -3.43 -23.39
N VAL A 273 6.87 -4.30 -22.51
CA VAL A 273 6.41 -5.65 -22.90
C VAL A 273 4.92 -5.79 -22.66
N ALA A 274 4.15 -5.89 -23.74
CA ALA A 274 2.72 -6.19 -23.64
C ALA A 274 2.52 -7.70 -23.40
N LEU A 275 1.90 -8.04 -22.27
CA LEU A 275 1.58 -9.44 -21.89
C LEU A 275 0.28 -9.96 -22.53
N ARG A 276 -0.46 -9.05 -23.19
CA ARG A 276 -1.66 -9.30 -23.99
C ARG A 276 -1.49 -8.62 -25.34
N GLY A 277 -2.49 -8.72 -26.21
CA GLY A 277 -2.50 -7.98 -27.47
C GLY A 277 -2.29 -6.48 -27.28
N ILE A 278 -1.70 -5.84 -28.29
CA ILE A 278 -1.52 -4.39 -28.37
C ILE A 278 -2.66 -3.85 -29.24
N ASP A 279 -3.57 -3.10 -28.65
CA ASP A 279 -4.76 -2.49 -29.27
C ASP A 279 -4.72 -0.94 -29.25
N TYR A 280 -3.53 -0.38 -29.04
CA TYR A 280 -3.25 1.06 -28.99
C TYR A 280 -2.07 1.44 -29.90
N ASP A 281 -1.94 2.72 -30.22
CA ASP A 281 -0.81 3.24 -31.01
C ASP A 281 0.49 3.22 -30.19
N VAL A 282 1.51 2.49 -30.68
CA VAL A 282 2.84 2.39 -30.07
C VAL A 282 3.81 3.47 -30.55
N ALA A 283 3.43 4.31 -31.51
CA ALA A 283 4.28 5.37 -32.03
C ALA A 283 4.81 6.32 -30.93
N PRO A 284 4.03 6.70 -29.89
CA PRO A 284 4.54 7.55 -28.82
C PRO A 284 5.70 6.92 -28.04
N PHE A 285 5.63 5.62 -27.75
CA PHE A 285 6.74 4.90 -27.10
C PHE A 285 7.99 4.89 -27.97
N ARG A 286 7.85 4.59 -29.26
CA ARG A 286 8.97 4.59 -30.21
C ARG A 286 9.59 5.98 -30.37
N ALA A 287 8.76 7.02 -30.40
CA ALA A 287 9.22 8.42 -30.45
C ALA A 287 10.01 8.81 -29.19
N ALA A 288 9.68 8.24 -28.03
CA ALA A 288 10.43 8.38 -26.80
C ALA A 288 11.68 7.46 -26.72
N GLY A 289 11.99 6.68 -27.77
CA GLY A 289 13.12 5.77 -27.79
C GLY A 289 12.90 4.45 -27.05
N ILE A 290 11.64 4.13 -26.73
CA ILE A 290 11.24 2.92 -25.99
C ILE A 290 10.90 1.81 -26.99
N ALA A 291 11.56 0.66 -26.86
CA ALA A 291 11.26 -0.52 -27.67
C ALA A 291 9.97 -1.19 -27.19
N CYS A 292 9.09 -1.60 -28.11
CA CYS A 292 7.84 -2.28 -27.76
C CYS A 292 7.90 -3.74 -28.18
N HIS A 293 7.67 -4.63 -27.22
CA HIS A 293 7.64 -6.08 -27.39
C HIS A 293 6.27 -6.64 -27.03
N ARG A 294 6.00 -7.86 -27.46
CA ARG A 294 4.80 -8.60 -27.12
C ARG A 294 5.16 -10.01 -26.69
N VAL A 295 4.59 -10.44 -25.57
CA VAL A 295 4.69 -11.81 -25.06
C VAL A 295 3.27 -12.28 -24.77
N ASP A 296 2.74 -13.16 -25.61
CA ASP A 296 1.39 -13.67 -25.43
C ASP A 296 1.34 -14.68 -24.28
N VAL A 297 0.74 -14.28 -23.16
CA VAL A 297 0.52 -15.17 -22.01
C VAL A 297 -0.85 -15.83 -22.12
N PRO A 298 -0.95 -17.17 -22.24
CA PRO A 298 -2.23 -17.87 -22.28
C PRO A 298 -3.04 -17.65 -20.99
N ALA A 299 -4.37 -17.66 -21.09
CA ALA A 299 -5.26 -17.38 -19.97
C ALA A 299 -5.22 -18.42 -18.82
N HIS A 300 -4.59 -19.59 -19.01
CA HIS A 300 -4.56 -20.67 -18.03
C HIS A 300 -3.12 -21.04 -17.62
N LEU A 301 -2.62 -20.36 -16.58
CA LEU A 301 -1.39 -20.68 -15.79
C LEU A 301 -0.07 -20.79 -16.61
N PRO A 302 1.11 -20.62 -15.98
CA PRO A 302 2.25 -20.04 -16.69
C PRO A 302 2.74 -20.99 -17.78
N ALA A 303 2.51 -20.60 -19.04
CA ALA A 303 3.25 -21.15 -20.14
C ALA A 303 4.71 -20.78 -19.88
N ARG A 304 5.49 -21.71 -19.32
CA ARG A 304 6.90 -21.50 -18.95
C ARG A 304 7.67 -20.78 -20.06
N ALA A 305 7.36 -21.08 -21.32
CA ALA A 305 7.88 -20.39 -22.49
C ALA A 305 7.63 -18.86 -22.50
N ALA A 306 6.43 -18.40 -22.14
CA ALA A 306 6.12 -16.97 -22.05
C ALA A 306 6.89 -16.29 -20.91
N ALA A 307 7.03 -16.97 -19.76
CA ALA A 307 7.85 -16.46 -18.66
C ALA A 307 9.34 -16.39 -19.05
N ASP A 308 9.87 -17.44 -19.68
CA ASP A 308 11.25 -17.50 -20.16
C ASP A 308 11.52 -16.39 -21.20
N GLU A 309 10.58 -16.14 -22.10
CA GLU A 309 10.69 -15.07 -23.10
C GLU A 309 10.65 -13.68 -22.46
N PHE A 310 9.73 -13.44 -21.52
CA PHE A 310 9.71 -12.19 -20.76
C PHE A 310 11.03 -11.95 -20.02
N LEU A 311 11.56 -12.97 -19.34
CA LEU A 311 12.83 -12.88 -18.62
C LEU A 311 14.00 -12.61 -19.56
N ARG A 312 14.00 -13.21 -20.76
CA ARG A 312 15.01 -12.95 -21.79
C ARG A 312 15.01 -11.49 -22.24
N LEU A 313 13.83 -10.91 -22.48
CA LEU A 313 13.67 -9.50 -22.83
C LEU A 313 14.12 -8.59 -21.68
N ALA A 314 13.64 -8.85 -20.47
CA ALA A 314 14.00 -8.06 -19.28
C ALA A 314 15.51 -8.09 -18.98
N ALA A 315 16.17 -9.24 -19.20
CA ALA A 315 17.61 -9.37 -19.03
C ALA A 315 18.44 -8.67 -20.12
N ALA A 316 17.90 -8.55 -21.34
CA ALA A 316 18.56 -7.89 -22.47
C ALA A 316 18.36 -6.36 -22.47
N ALA A 317 17.33 -5.85 -21.79
CA ALA A 317 17.03 -4.44 -21.68
C ALA A 317 18.17 -3.64 -21.01
N ARG A 318 18.43 -2.45 -21.55
CA ARG A 318 19.51 -1.56 -21.05
C ARG A 318 19.07 -0.74 -19.84
N GLY A 319 17.77 -0.49 -19.70
CA GLY A 319 17.17 0.23 -18.58
C GLY A 319 16.03 -0.56 -17.94
N LEU A 320 15.01 0.16 -17.48
CA LEU A 320 13.80 -0.44 -16.91
C LEU A 320 12.92 -1.05 -18.02
N VAL A 321 12.13 -2.05 -17.64
CA VAL A 321 11.13 -2.73 -18.48
C VAL A 321 9.74 -2.62 -17.88
#